data_AF-A0A4P2VZS7-F1
#
_entry.id   AF-A0A4P2VZS7-F1
#
_cell.length_a   1.000
_cell.length_b   1.000
_cell.length_c   1.000
_cell.angle_alpha   90.00
_cell.angle_beta   90.00
_cell.angle_gamma   90.00
#
_symmetry.space_group_name_H-M   'P 1'
#
loop_
_entity.id
_entity.type
_entity.pdbx_description
1 polymer ?
#
loop_
_entity_poly.entity_id
_entity_poly.type
_entity_poly.pdbx_seq_one_letter_code
_entity_poly.pdbx_strand_id
1 'polypeptide(L)'
;MSKKKKIIIALTSVLVIAAVLVSFIGYIYKRDKSKYEPKLWVGLLDYRLNFRDVGESLNQCLKKDIYKTGLVYRSNKYFSGWSCDKINNPDKIYTLNFSPSDPHSFYCEKEDGTRLFGSHPNTDFVISDIENLENWKRPEFKNSMCQLFKSALVDITQNKSFLFHCDVGRDRTGTFAAMIAMMLSEEKNIANENVIESIECDYEKTSALESFKKGRMENFLKEMVEQGGVSQFIQTQCDLSSELIVQAADNFIK
;
A
#
# COMPACT_ATOMS: atom_id res chain seq x y z
N MET A 1 -31.19 46.56 -28.60
CA MET A 1 -30.11 46.47 -27.60
C MET A 1 -28.75 46.36 -28.31
N SER A 2 -27.79 47.26 -28.04
CA SER A 2 -26.52 47.31 -28.79
C SER A 2 -25.66 46.06 -28.56
N LYS A 3 -24.85 45.66 -29.55
CA LYS A 3 -23.93 44.51 -29.44
C LYS A 3 -23.06 44.58 -28.17
N LYS A 4 -22.59 45.77 -27.80
CA LYS A 4 -21.82 46.01 -26.56
C LYS A 4 -22.63 45.68 -25.30
N LYS A 5 -23.91 46.08 -25.22
CA LYS A 5 -24.79 45.72 -24.08
C LYS A 5 -25.06 44.22 -23.99
N LYS A 6 -25.22 43.52 -25.12
CA LYS A 6 -25.38 42.04 -25.14
C LYS A 6 -24.13 41.32 -24.64
N ILE A 7 -22.94 41.77 -25.05
CA ILE A 7 -21.66 41.19 -24.62
C ILE A 7 -21.45 41.40 -23.12
N ILE A 8 -21.71 42.61 -22.61
CA ILE A 8 -21.59 42.91 -21.17
C ILE A 8 -22.51 42.00 -20.37
N ILE A 9 -23.79 41.91 -20.74
CA ILE A 9 -24.76 41.04 -20.03
C ILE A 9 -24.31 39.57 -20.04
N ALA A 10 -23.85 39.06 -21.18
CA ALA A 10 -23.36 37.68 -21.27
C ALA A 10 -22.14 37.43 -20.34
N LEU A 11 -21.18 38.36 -20.32
CA LEU A 11 -20.01 38.29 -19.45
C LEU A 11 -20.39 38.36 -17.97
N THR A 12 -21.30 39.25 -17.59
CA THR A 12 -21.77 39.37 -16.21
C THR A 12 -22.49 38.09 -15.77
N SER A 13 -23.33 37.50 -16.61
CA SER A 13 -24.00 36.23 -16.32
C SER A 13 -23.02 35.07 -16.13
N VAL A 14 -21.99 34.97 -16.97
CA VAL A 14 -20.94 33.95 -16.82
C VAL A 14 -20.17 34.12 -15.51
N LEU A 15 -19.82 35.35 -15.14
CA LEU A 15 -19.12 35.64 -13.88
C LEU A 15 -19.98 35.31 -12.65
N VAL A 16 -21.28 35.61 -12.69
CA VAL A 16 -22.20 35.25 -11.60
C VAL A 16 -22.33 33.73 -11.48
N ILE A 17 -22.47 33.01 -12.59
CA ILE A 17 -22.53 31.53 -12.59
C ILE A 17 -21.22 30.95 -12.02
N ALA A 18 -20.06 31.47 -12.44
CA ALA A 18 -18.78 31.04 -11.92
C ALA A 18 -18.65 31.31 -10.41
N ALA A 19 -19.06 32.48 -9.93
CA ALA A 19 -19.01 32.82 -8.51
C ALA A 19 -19.94 31.92 -7.67
N VAL A 20 -21.14 31.60 -8.18
CA VAL A 20 -22.06 30.66 -7.53
C VAL A 20 -21.48 29.24 -7.50
N LEU A 21 -20.86 28.78 -8.60
CA LEU A 21 -20.20 27.47 -8.65
C LEU A 21 -19.02 27.40 -7.67
N VAL A 22 -18.15 28.41 -7.64
CA VAL A 22 -17.02 28.48 -6.70
C VAL A 22 -17.51 28.49 -5.25
N SER A 23 -18.56 29.25 -4.96
CA SER A 23 -19.14 29.31 -3.60
C SER A 23 -19.80 27.99 -3.20
N PHE A 24 -20.50 27.34 -4.13
CA PHE A 24 -21.11 26.02 -3.90
C PHE A 24 -20.04 24.94 -3.69
N ILE A 25 -19.00 24.91 -4.52
CA ILE A 25 -17.84 24.02 -4.36
C ILE A 25 -17.16 24.28 -3.01
N GLY A 26 -16.93 25.54 -2.64
CA GLY A 26 -16.34 25.93 -1.37
C GLY A 26 -17.21 25.55 -0.16
N TYR A 27 -18.53 25.64 -0.28
CA TYR A 27 -19.48 25.20 0.74
C TYR A 27 -19.47 23.68 0.91
N ILE A 28 -19.55 22.92 -0.20
CA ILE A 28 -19.45 21.46 -0.18
C ILE A 28 -18.09 21.03 0.41
N TYR A 29 -16.99 21.65 -0.03
CA TYR A 29 -15.65 21.42 0.52
C TYR A 29 -15.62 21.63 2.04
N LYS A 30 -16.19 22.74 2.55
CA LYS A 30 -16.17 23.04 3.99
C LYS A 30 -17.07 22.10 4.79
N ARG A 31 -18.25 21.80 4.27
CA ARG A 31 -19.22 20.89 4.91
C ARG A 31 -18.69 19.46 4.97
N ASP A 32 -18.05 19.03 3.90
CA ASP A 32 -17.52 17.69 3.76
C ASP A 32 -16.01 17.66 4.10
N LYS A 33 -15.48 18.71 4.78
CA LYS A 33 -14.06 18.81 5.14
C LYS A 33 -13.62 17.69 6.10
N SER A 34 -14.48 17.35 7.05
CA SER A 34 -14.32 16.21 7.95
C SER A 34 -14.71 14.88 7.31
N LYS A 35 -15.15 14.91 6.05
CA LYS A 35 -15.55 13.77 5.23
C LYS A 35 -14.83 13.85 3.88
N TYR A 36 -13.55 14.27 3.84
CA TYR A 36 -12.79 14.60 2.62
C TYR A 36 -12.50 13.36 1.75
N GLU A 37 -13.56 12.65 1.39
CA GLU A 37 -13.74 11.92 0.17
C GLU A 37 -13.97 12.98 -0.91
N PRO A 38 -13.25 12.97 -2.03
CA PRO A 38 -13.78 13.59 -3.23
C PRO A 38 -14.98 12.74 -3.67
N LYS A 39 -16.15 12.83 -3.00
CA LYS A 39 -17.39 12.10 -3.36
C LYS A 39 -17.84 12.38 -4.80
N LEU A 40 -17.51 13.56 -5.31
CA LEU A 40 -17.69 13.94 -6.72
C LEU A 40 -16.86 13.07 -7.69
N TRP A 41 -15.88 12.33 -7.17
CA TRP A 41 -14.93 11.55 -7.93
C TRP A 41 -14.84 10.08 -7.50
N VAL A 42 -15.55 9.64 -6.45
CA VAL A 42 -15.49 8.22 -6.02
C VAL A 42 -15.89 7.27 -7.16
N GLY A 43 -16.90 7.61 -7.98
CA GLY A 43 -17.24 6.83 -9.18
C GLY A 43 -16.33 7.05 -10.39
N LEU A 44 -15.53 8.12 -10.39
CA LEU A 44 -14.67 8.53 -11.52
C LEU A 44 -13.18 8.29 -11.23
N LEU A 45 -12.80 7.94 -10.01
CA LEU A 45 -11.45 7.69 -9.50
C LEU A 45 -11.37 6.40 -8.66
N ASP A 46 -12.41 5.56 -8.60
CA ASP A 46 -12.42 4.27 -7.89
C ASP A 46 -11.27 3.35 -8.35
N TYR A 47 -10.85 3.48 -9.61
CA TYR A 47 -9.68 2.81 -10.18
C TYR A 47 -8.36 3.20 -9.49
N ARG A 48 -8.34 4.20 -8.62
CA ARG A 48 -7.17 4.63 -7.84
C ARG A 48 -7.19 4.12 -6.42
N LEU A 49 -8.06 3.19 -6.03
CA LEU A 49 -8.06 2.61 -4.70
C LEU A 49 -7.45 1.22 -4.77
N ASN A 50 -6.21 1.12 -4.27
CA ASN A 50 -5.44 -0.12 -4.28
C ASN A 50 -5.35 -0.70 -2.86
N PHE A 51 -6.38 -0.49 -2.04
CA PHE A 51 -6.49 -1.03 -0.70
C PHE A 51 -6.95 -2.49 -0.75
N ARG A 52 -6.28 -3.37 0.01
CA ARG A 52 -6.75 -4.75 0.23
C ARG A 52 -6.08 -5.39 1.44
N ASP A 53 -6.79 -6.37 1.99
CA ASP A 53 -6.23 -7.39 2.86
C ASP A 53 -5.44 -8.41 2.03
N VAL A 54 -4.17 -8.59 2.37
CA VAL A 54 -3.26 -9.48 1.66
C VAL A 54 -3.68 -10.94 1.86
N GLY A 55 -4.03 -11.34 3.08
CA GLY A 55 -4.46 -12.71 3.37
C GLY A 55 -5.75 -13.06 2.63
N GLU A 56 -6.72 -12.14 2.64
CA GLU A 56 -7.98 -12.33 1.90
C GLU A 56 -7.72 -12.45 0.39
N SER A 57 -6.90 -11.55 -0.15
CA SER A 57 -6.60 -11.54 -1.59
C SER A 57 -5.89 -12.80 -2.05
N LEU A 58 -4.92 -13.29 -1.27
CA LEU A 58 -4.20 -14.53 -1.54
C LEU A 58 -5.13 -15.75 -1.45
N ASN A 59 -5.99 -15.82 -0.44
CA ASN A 59 -6.98 -16.90 -0.30
C ASN A 59 -7.93 -16.96 -1.51
N GLN A 60 -8.39 -15.80 -1.98
CA GLN A 60 -9.23 -15.70 -3.18
C GLN A 60 -8.49 -16.19 -4.43
N CYS A 61 -7.23 -15.79 -4.61
CA CYS A 61 -6.41 -16.21 -5.75
C CYS A 61 -6.12 -17.72 -5.72
N LEU A 62 -5.82 -18.25 -4.54
CA LEU A 62 -5.52 -19.68 -4.33
C LEU A 62 -6.78 -20.56 -4.31
N LYS A 63 -7.96 -19.97 -4.11
CA LYS A 63 -9.24 -20.66 -3.86
C LYS A 63 -9.16 -21.59 -2.65
N LYS A 64 -8.39 -21.22 -1.63
CA LYS A 64 -8.20 -21.94 -0.38
C LYS A 64 -8.10 -20.96 0.77
N ASP A 65 -8.56 -21.37 1.94
CA ASP A 65 -8.49 -20.55 3.15
C ASP A 65 -7.28 -20.93 4.00
N ILE A 66 -6.10 -20.44 3.63
CA ILE A 66 -4.83 -20.77 4.31
C ILE A 66 -4.16 -19.58 4.99
N TYR A 67 -4.40 -18.36 4.51
CA TYR A 67 -3.85 -17.15 5.09
C TYR A 67 -4.86 -16.51 6.05
N LYS A 68 -4.37 -15.97 7.15
CA LYS A 68 -5.18 -15.22 8.10
C LYS A 68 -5.48 -13.83 7.56
N THR A 69 -6.75 -13.45 7.61
CA THR A 69 -7.23 -12.11 7.27
C THR A 69 -7.17 -11.20 8.49
N GLY A 70 -7.22 -9.89 8.27
CA GLY A 70 -7.25 -8.86 9.29
C GLY A 70 -5.88 -8.42 9.82
N LEU A 71 -4.79 -8.98 9.29
CA LEU A 71 -3.44 -8.72 9.79
C LEU A 71 -2.63 -7.80 8.88
N VAL A 72 -2.58 -8.12 7.58
CA VAL A 72 -1.66 -7.46 6.65
C VAL A 72 -2.46 -6.77 5.56
N TYR A 73 -2.38 -5.45 5.53
CA TYR A 73 -3.04 -4.63 4.53
C TYR A 73 -2.01 -3.94 3.62
N ARG A 74 -2.40 -3.71 2.37
CA ARG A 74 -1.64 -2.89 1.42
C ARG A 74 -2.52 -1.81 0.81
N SER A 75 -1.95 -0.63 0.58
CA SER A 75 -2.65 0.45 -0.14
C SER A 75 -1.69 1.32 -0.94
N ASN A 76 -2.26 2.22 -1.74
CA ASN A 76 -1.56 3.31 -2.39
C ASN A 76 -1.72 4.61 -1.61
N LYS A 77 -1.08 5.71 -2.02
CA LYS A 77 -1.07 6.94 -1.22
C LYS A 77 -2.44 7.60 -1.02
N TYR A 78 -3.44 7.21 -1.80
CA TYR A 78 -4.76 7.86 -1.78
C TYR A 78 -5.56 7.62 -0.51
N PHE A 79 -5.16 6.69 0.37
CA PHE A 79 -5.80 6.57 1.69
C PHE A 79 -5.54 7.77 2.59
N SER A 80 -4.49 8.56 2.32
CA SER A 80 -4.06 9.57 3.28
C SER A 80 -5.09 10.68 3.44
N GLY A 81 -5.43 11.00 4.70
CA GLY A 81 -6.50 11.92 5.06
C GLY A 81 -7.89 11.29 5.15
N TRP A 82 -8.01 9.97 4.97
CA TRP A 82 -9.28 9.25 5.15
C TRP A 82 -9.53 8.85 6.60
N SER A 83 -10.78 8.46 6.90
CA SER A 83 -11.05 7.70 8.13
C SER A 83 -10.25 6.40 8.12
N CYS A 84 -9.65 6.05 9.26
CA CYS A 84 -9.00 4.75 9.47
C CYS A 84 -9.98 3.58 9.25
N ASP A 85 -11.30 3.78 9.44
CA ASP A 85 -12.32 2.76 9.16
C ASP A 85 -12.33 2.31 7.70
N LYS A 86 -11.96 3.22 6.78
CA LYS A 86 -11.92 2.94 5.33
C LYS A 86 -10.76 2.03 4.93
N ILE A 87 -9.78 1.87 5.81
CA ILE A 87 -8.62 1.01 5.62
C ILE A 87 -8.54 -0.08 6.70
N ASN A 88 -9.69 -0.45 7.26
CA ASN A 88 -9.85 -1.49 8.29
C ASN A 88 -9.13 -1.22 9.62
N ASN A 89 -8.98 0.05 10.00
CA ASN A 89 -8.43 0.47 11.30
C ASN A 89 -7.12 -0.26 11.68
N PRO A 90 -6.06 -0.13 10.88
CA PRO A 90 -4.81 -0.82 11.19
C PRO A 90 -4.21 -0.26 12.48
N ASP A 91 -3.54 -1.10 13.26
CA ASP A 91 -2.81 -0.65 14.46
C ASP A 91 -1.63 0.25 14.09
N LYS A 92 -1.02 0.02 12.92
CA LYS A 92 0.10 0.79 12.40
C LYS A 92 0.05 1.02 10.89
N ILE A 93 0.73 2.08 10.46
CA ILE A 93 0.96 2.36 9.05
C ILE A 93 2.47 2.39 8.80
N TYR A 94 2.93 1.63 7.81
CA TYR A 94 4.30 1.65 7.29
C TYR A 94 4.33 2.38 5.94
N THR A 95 5.24 3.33 5.80
CA THR A 95 5.39 4.06 4.53
C THR A 95 6.66 3.64 3.79
N LEU A 96 6.45 3.06 2.61
CA LEU A 96 7.49 2.77 1.62
C LEU A 96 7.65 3.94 0.63
N ASN A 97 7.02 5.10 0.89
CA ASN A 97 6.98 6.26 -0.01
C ASN A 97 7.67 7.50 0.51
N PHE A 98 8.56 7.38 1.50
CA PHE A 98 9.28 8.55 1.97
C PHE A 98 10.16 9.14 0.85
N SER A 99 10.19 10.48 0.75
CA SER A 99 11.09 11.23 -0.11
C SER A 99 11.71 12.40 0.66
N PRO A 100 13.04 12.57 0.68
CA PRO A 100 13.68 13.69 1.36
C PRO A 100 13.28 15.05 0.76
N SER A 101 13.03 15.08 -0.54
CA SER A 101 12.58 16.28 -1.25
C SER A 101 11.10 16.61 -1.02
N ASP A 102 10.34 15.67 -0.46
CA ASP A 102 8.90 15.80 -0.24
C ASP A 102 8.48 15.01 1.03
N PRO A 103 8.88 15.45 2.23
CA PRO A 103 8.69 14.71 3.48
C PRO A 103 7.25 14.81 3.97
N HIS A 104 6.33 14.11 3.30
CA HIS A 104 4.94 14.00 3.72
C HIS A 104 4.73 12.79 4.63
N SER A 105 4.15 13.03 5.81
CA SER A 105 3.63 11.97 6.66
C SER A 105 2.21 11.61 6.20
N PHE A 106 2.06 10.44 5.61
CA PHE A 106 0.76 9.89 5.27
C PHE A 106 0.02 9.48 6.55
N TYR A 107 -1.29 9.66 6.62
CA TYR A 107 -2.06 9.37 7.83
C TYR A 107 -3.50 8.98 7.53
N CYS A 108 -4.15 8.31 8.48
CA CYS A 108 -5.61 8.23 8.55
C CYS A 108 -6.12 8.93 9.82
N GLU A 109 -7.35 9.41 9.79
CA GLU A 109 -8.04 10.03 10.93
C GLU A 109 -8.90 8.98 11.64
N LYS A 110 -8.77 8.87 12.96
CA LYS A 110 -9.59 7.99 13.80
C LYS A 110 -10.92 8.67 14.11
N GLU A 111 -11.91 7.89 14.56
CA GLU A 111 -13.23 8.42 14.95
C GLU A 111 -13.18 9.52 16.01
N ASP A 112 -12.20 9.46 16.92
CA ASP A 112 -11.97 10.47 17.96
C ASP A 112 -11.30 11.76 17.47
N GLY A 113 -11.01 11.86 16.17
CA GLY A 113 -10.35 13.00 15.53
C GLY A 113 -8.82 12.99 15.63
N THR A 114 -8.22 11.99 16.27
CA THR A 114 -6.76 11.81 16.29
C THR A 114 -6.26 11.22 14.98
N ARG A 115 -4.95 11.33 14.71
CA ARG A 115 -4.33 10.86 13.46
C ARG A 115 -3.37 9.72 13.72
N LEU A 116 -3.50 8.64 12.95
CA LEU A 116 -2.51 7.58 12.86
C LEU A 116 -1.56 7.89 11.72
N PHE A 117 -0.34 8.29 12.04
CA PHE A 117 0.68 8.61 11.04
C PHE A 117 1.47 7.37 10.60
N GLY A 118 1.81 7.35 9.32
CA GLY A 118 2.73 6.40 8.71
C GLY A 118 4.14 6.59 9.21
N SER A 119 4.76 5.48 9.60
CA SER A 119 6.15 5.41 10.02
C SER A 119 7.06 5.03 8.85
N HIS A 120 8.18 5.74 8.71
CA HIS A 120 9.28 5.38 7.81
C HIS A 120 10.55 5.18 8.63
N PRO A 121 11.34 4.13 8.37
CA PRO A 121 12.62 3.90 9.05
C PRO A 121 13.73 4.85 8.58
N ASN A 122 13.58 5.46 7.40
CA ASN A 122 14.61 6.27 6.75
C ASN A 122 14.05 7.63 6.30
N THR A 123 14.92 8.64 6.30
CA THR A 123 14.61 10.03 5.93
C THR A 123 15.49 10.59 4.81
N ASP A 124 16.37 9.77 4.22
CA ASP A 124 17.50 10.28 3.43
C ASP A 124 17.48 9.81 1.97
N PHE A 125 16.66 8.81 1.64
CA PHE A 125 16.48 8.32 0.26
C PHE A 125 15.06 7.79 0.00
N VAL A 126 14.72 7.63 -1.28
CA VAL A 126 13.46 6.98 -1.70
C VAL A 126 13.69 5.48 -1.85
N ILE A 127 12.92 4.66 -1.12
CA ILE A 127 12.88 3.21 -1.36
C ILE A 127 12.28 2.99 -2.75
N SER A 128 12.98 2.27 -3.62
CA SER A 128 12.53 1.82 -4.95
C SER A 128 13.02 0.40 -5.21
N ASP A 129 12.33 -0.30 -6.13
CA ASP A 129 12.76 -1.58 -6.72
C ASP A 129 13.30 -2.58 -5.67
N ILE A 130 12.43 -2.98 -4.74
CA ILE A 130 12.78 -3.89 -3.63
C ILE A 130 13.24 -5.25 -4.18
N GLU A 131 12.71 -5.65 -5.33
CA GLU A 131 13.03 -6.86 -6.07
C GLU A 131 14.42 -6.82 -6.73
N ASN A 132 15.05 -5.64 -6.85
CA ASN A 132 16.39 -5.53 -7.41
C ASN A 132 17.45 -5.78 -6.33
N LEU A 133 18.06 -6.97 -6.34
CA LEU A 133 19.04 -7.39 -5.34
C LEU A 133 20.30 -6.50 -5.27
N GLU A 134 20.64 -5.77 -6.34
CA GLU A 134 21.73 -4.78 -6.30
C GLU A 134 21.45 -3.63 -5.33
N ASN A 135 20.18 -3.25 -5.15
CA ASN A 135 19.81 -2.19 -4.20
C ASN A 135 20.15 -2.57 -2.76
N TRP A 136 20.12 -3.86 -2.42
CA TRP A 136 20.41 -4.39 -1.08
C TRP A 136 21.90 -4.34 -0.72
N LYS A 137 22.79 -4.10 -1.69
CA LYS A 137 24.22 -3.85 -1.43
C LYS A 137 24.45 -2.47 -0.80
N ARG A 138 23.49 -1.54 -0.91
CA ARG A 138 23.55 -0.22 -0.28
C ARG A 138 23.14 -0.31 1.19
N PRO A 139 24.01 0.07 2.15
CA PRO A 139 23.72 -0.07 3.58
C PRO A 139 22.43 0.60 4.03
N GLU A 140 22.12 1.80 3.53
CA GLU A 140 20.94 2.57 3.93
C GLU A 140 19.64 1.88 3.47
N PHE A 141 19.65 1.38 2.24
CA PHE A 141 18.54 0.59 1.68
C PHE A 141 18.32 -0.68 2.49
N LYS A 142 19.40 -1.44 2.70
CA LYS A 142 19.41 -2.67 3.48
C LYS A 142 18.85 -2.44 4.89
N ASN A 143 19.40 -1.49 5.64
CA ASN A 143 18.98 -1.20 7.01
C ASN A 143 17.49 -0.82 7.09
N SER A 144 17.02 0.01 6.15
CA SER A 144 15.62 0.42 6.08
C SER A 144 14.68 -0.75 5.83
N MET A 145 15.01 -1.59 4.84
CA MET A 145 14.20 -2.78 4.53
C MET A 145 14.22 -3.79 5.67
N CYS A 146 15.38 -4.00 6.30
CA CYS A 146 15.50 -4.90 7.44
C CYS A 146 14.69 -4.42 8.65
N GLN A 147 14.65 -3.12 8.93
CA GLN A 147 13.78 -2.56 9.97
C GLN A 147 12.30 -2.77 9.65
N LEU A 148 11.89 -2.59 8.39
CA LEU A 148 10.51 -2.83 7.95
C LEU A 148 10.11 -4.30 8.08
N PHE A 149 10.92 -5.23 7.58
CA PHE A 149 10.68 -6.67 7.72
C PHE A 149 10.62 -7.09 9.19
N LYS A 150 11.59 -6.67 10.01
CA LYS A 150 11.59 -6.95 11.45
C LYS A 150 10.31 -6.46 12.12
N SER A 151 9.92 -5.22 11.85
CA SER A 151 8.75 -4.61 12.49
C SER A 151 7.45 -5.28 12.05
N ALA A 152 7.32 -5.57 10.76
CA ALA A 152 6.16 -6.29 10.21
C ALA A 152 6.04 -7.68 10.82
N LEU A 153 7.14 -8.45 10.89
CA LEU A 153 7.13 -9.78 11.52
C LEU A 153 6.74 -9.73 12.99
N VAL A 154 7.31 -8.78 13.76
CA VAL A 154 6.93 -8.57 15.17
C VAL A 154 5.45 -8.26 15.29
N ASP A 155 4.88 -7.42 14.43
CA ASP A 155 3.45 -7.11 14.48
C ASP A 155 2.58 -8.32 14.12
N ILE A 156 2.99 -9.12 13.12
CA ILE A 156 2.33 -10.41 12.83
C ILE A 156 2.35 -11.32 14.07
N THR A 157 3.50 -11.48 14.74
CA THR A 157 3.59 -12.32 15.96
C THR A 157 2.67 -11.85 17.08
N GLN A 158 2.42 -10.54 17.16
CA GLN A 158 1.56 -9.92 18.17
C GLN A 158 0.10 -9.85 17.73
N ASN A 159 -0.25 -10.41 16.58
CA ASN A 159 -1.57 -10.27 15.94
C ASN A 159 -2.01 -8.80 15.81
N LYS A 160 -1.05 -7.90 15.60
CA LYS A 160 -1.28 -6.48 15.32
C LYS A 160 -1.43 -6.30 13.83
N SER A 161 -2.50 -5.62 13.46
CA SER A 161 -2.80 -5.30 12.08
C SER A 161 -1.96 -4.11 11.60
N PHE A 162 -1.49 -4.14 10.37
CA PHE A 162 -0.75 -3.01 9.80
C PHE A 162 -1.03 -2.83 8.32
N LEU A 163 -0.93 -1.57 7.89
CA LEU A 163 -1.02 -1.16 6.49
C LEU A 163 0.36 -0.73 6.01
N PHE A 164 0.91 -1.37 4.98
CA PHE A 164 2.00 -0.75 4.22
C PHE A 164 1.47 -0.06 2.97
N HIS A 165 2.09 1.07 2.63
CA HIS A 165 1.70 1.81 1.45
C HIS A 165 2.89 2.36 0.66
N CYS A 166 2.68 2.61 -0.63
CA CYS A 166 3.58 3.40 -1.46
C CYS A 166 2.79 4.42 -2.29
N ASP A 167 3.39 5.09 -3.28
CA ASP A 167 2.65 6.03 -4.13
C ASP A 167 1.46 5.35 -4.83
N VAL A 168 1.74 4.35 -5.67
CA VAL A 168 0.73 3.66 -6.51
C VAL A 168 0.19 2.39 -5.84
N GLY A 169 0.79 1.95 -4.73
CA GLY A 169 0.46 0.68 -4.07
C GLY A 169 0.79 -0.56 -4.92
N ARG A 170 1.60 -0.39 -5.97
CA ARG A 170 1.90 -1.39 -6.99
C ARG A 170 3.22 -2.10 -6.72
N ASP A 171 4.33 -1.46 -7.11
CA ASP A 171 5.65 -2.10 -7.14
C ASP A 171 6.17 -2.33 -5.71
N ARG A 172 6.46 -1.27 -4.94
CA ARG A 172 7.05 -1.40 -3.59
C ARG A 172 6.21 -2.19 -2.59
N THR A 173 4.93 -1.87 -2.48
CA THR A 173 4.02 -2.60 -1.57
C THR A 173 3.74 -4.00 -2.09
N GLY A 174 3.70 -4.20 -3.41
CA GLY A 174 3.50 -5.51 -4.01
C GLY A 174 4.67 -6.44 -3.76
N THR A 175 5.90 -5.98 -4.02
CA THR A 175 7.11 -6.74 -3.72
C THR A 175 7.22 -7.02 -2.23
N PHE A 176 6.95 -6.04 -1.36
CA PHE A 176 7.00 -6.27 0.09
C PHE A 176 5.96 -7.29 0.57
N ALA A 177 4.71 -7.20 0.08
CA ALA A 177 3.66 -8.18 0.36
C ALA A 177 4.05 -9.58 -0.12
N ALA A 178 4.57 -9.68 -1.34
CA ALA A 178 5.00 -10.93 -1.96
C ALA A 178 6.12 -11.60 -1.17
N MET A 179 7.12 -10.82 -0.76
CA MET A 179 8.24 -11.33 0.04
C MET A 179 7.78 -11.81 1.42
N ILE A 180 6.88 -11.09 2.10
CA ILE A 180 6.29 -11.57 3.36
C ILE A 180 5.52 -12.87 3.14
N ALA A 181 4.60 -12.90 2.18
CA ALA A 181 3.75 -14.07 1.93
C ALA A 181 4.58 -15.30 1.56
N MET A 182 5.57 -15.14 0.67
CA MET A 182 6.46 -16.22 0.26
C MET A 182 7.32 -16.72 1.43
N MET A 183 8.01 -15.82 2.15
CA MET A 183 8.86 -16.17 3.29
C MET A 183 8.09 -16.98 4.35
N LEU A 184 6.88 -16.54 4.71
CA LEU A 184 6.08 -17.25 5.71
C LEU A 184 5.57 -18.59 5.17
N SER A 185 5.26 -18.67 3.87
CA SER A 185 4.85 -19.92 3.21
C SER A 185 6.00 -20.93 3.11
N GLU A 186 7.23 -20.46 2.88
CA GLU A 186 8.45 -21.28 2.89
C GLU A 186 8.64 -21.91 4.27
N GLU A 187 8.47 -21.16 5.36
CA GLU A 187 8.62 -21.74 6.71
C GLU A 187 7.53 -22.72 7.10
N LYS A 188 6.35 -22.63 6.51
CA LYS A 188 5.31 -23.66 6.68
C LYS A 188 5.44 -24.82 5.69
N ASN A 189 6.48 -24.82 4.86
CA ASN A 189 6.72 -25.81 3.81
C ASN A 189 5.51 -25.97 2.86
N ILE A 190 4.83 -24.85 2.57
CA ILE A 190 3.69 -24.79 1.64
C ILE A 190 3.99 -23.95 0.40
N ALA A 191 5.16 -23.31 0.34
CA ALA A 191 5.63 -22.57 -0.82
C ALA A 191 5.80 -23.51 -2.03
N ASN A 192 4.83 -23.44 -2.94
CA ASN A 192 4.81 -24.17 -4.20
C ASN A 192 4.30 -23.25 -5.32
N GLU A 193 4.26 -23.77 -6.56
CA GLU A 193 3.84 -23.00 -7.73
C GLU A 193 2.50 -22.28 -7.54
N ASN A 194 1.49 -22.93 -6.93
CA ASN A 194 0.18 -22.30 -6.70
C ASN A 194 0.27 -21.11 -5.73
N VAL A 195 1.19 -21.15 -4.76
CA VAL A 195 1.44 -20.01 -3.86
C VAL A 195 2.07 -18.87 -4.64
N ILE A 196 3.07 -19.14 -5.48
CA ILE A 196 3.70 -18.13 -6.34
C ILE A 196 2.65 -17.50 -7.27
N GLU A 197 1.85 -18.31 -7.96
CA GLU A 197 0.76 -17.84 -8.83
C GLU A 197 -0.28 -17.01 -8.04
N SER A 198 -0.58 -17.39 -6.80
CA SER A 198 -1.51 -16.62 -5.96
C SER A 198 -0.96 -15.25 -5.58
N ILE A 199 0.35 -15.15 -5.37
CA ILE A 199 1.05 -13.89 -5.08
C ILE A 199 1.10 -13.01 -6.33
N GLU A 200 1.37 -13.56 -7.51
CA GLU A 200 1.27 -12.84 -8.78
C GLU A 200 -0.17 -12.35 -9.00
N CYS A 201 -1.18 -13.20 -8.76
CA CYS A 201 -2.58 -12.80 -8.84
C CYS A 201 -2.93 -11.63 -7.89
N ASP A 202 -2.44 -11.61 -6.64
CA ASP A 202 -2.59 -10.46 -5.74
C ASP A 202 -1.90 -9.19 -6.29
N TYR A 203 -0.71 -9.38 -6.85
CA TYR A 203 0.06 -8.30 -7.47
C TYR A 203 -0.70 -7.69 -8.66
N GLU A 204 -1.26 -8.53 -9.53
CA GLU A 204 -2.04 -8.18 -10.71
C GLU A 204 -3.37 -7.47 -10.41
N LYS A 205 -3.96 -7.67 -9.22
CA LYS A 205 -5.17 -6.93 -8.80
C LYS A 205 -4.94 -5.42 -8.67
N THR A 206 -3.70 -4.95 -8.78
CA THR A 206 -3.42 -3.51 -8.90
C THR A 206 -3.96 -2.97 -10.23
N SER A 207 -5.05 -2.22 -10.18
CA SER A 207 -5.71 -1.60 -11.35
C SER A 207 -4.79 -0.82 -12.30
N ALA A 208 -3.70 -0.25 -11.79
CA ALA A 208 -2.71 0.49 -12.57
C ALA A 208 -1.52 -0.36 -13.05
N LEU A 209 -1.61 -1.69 -13.04
CA LEU A 209 -0.53 -2.55 -13.52
C LEU A 209 -0.47 -2.53 -15.05
N GLU A 210 0.68 -2.10 -15.57
CA GLU A 210 0.96 -2.16 -17.01
C GLU A 210 1.10 -3.62 -17.46
N SER A 211 0.57 -3.96 -18.64
CA SER A 211 0.51 -5.35 -19.12
C SER A 211 1.88 -6.03 -19.19
N PHE A 212 2.95 -5.30 -19.51
CA PHE A 212 4.31 -5.86 -19.56
C PHE A 212 4.89 -6.20 -18.19
N LYS A 213 4.26 -5.77 -17.09
CA LYS A 213 4.67 -6.09 -15.72
C LYS A 213 4.02 -7.35 -15.17
N LYS A 214 3.12 -7.98 -15.91
CA LYS A 214 2.52 -9.27 -15.56
C LYS A 214 3.57 -10.38 -15.59
N GLY A 215 3.53 -11.29 -14.63
CA GLY A 215 4.52 -12.33 -14.40
C GLY A 215 5.82 -11.82 -13.77
N ARG A 216 5.94 -10.51 -13.47
CA ARG A 216 7.17 -9.97 -12.88
C ARG A 216 7.38 -10.48 -11.46
N MET A 217 6.33 -10.59 -10.66
CA MET A 217 6.45 -11.08 -9.28
C MET A 217 6.69 -12.58 -9.29
N GLU A 218 5.97 -13.31 -10.13
CA GLU A 218 6.19 -14.74 -10.35
C GLU A 218 7.66 -15.05 -10.71
N ASN A 219 8.21 -14.36 -11.72
CA ASN A 219 9.59 -14.55 -12.14
C ASN A 219 10.58 -14.24 -11.02
N PHE A 220 10.39 -13.11 -10.32
CA PHE A 220 11.22 -12.75 -9.18
C PHE A 220 11.19 -13.83 -8.09
N LEU A 221 10.00 -14.34 -7.72
CA LEU A 221 9.89 -15.37 -6.69
C LEU A 221 10.52 -16.70 -7.12
N LYS A 222 10.39 -17.08 -8.40
CA LYS A 222 11.05 -18.27 -8.96
C LYS A 222 12.58 -18.14 -8.90
N GLU A 223 13.12 -16.99 -9.30
CA GLU A 223 14.55 -16.68 -9.16
C GLU A 223 15.02 -16.72 -7.69
N MET A 224 14.20 -16.26 -6.76
CA MET A 224 14.50 -16.34 -5.33
C MET A 224 14.54 -17.79 -4.84
N VAL A 225 13.61 -18.65 -5.27
CA VAL A 225 13.62 -20.09 -4.93
C VAL A 225 14.92 -20.76 -5.40
N GLU A 226 15.40 -20.44 -6.60
CA GLU A 226 16.69 -20.95 -7.11
C GLU A 226 17.89 -20.51 -6.26
N GLN A 227 17.77 -19.38 -5.55
CA GLN A 227 18.80 -18.80 -4.68
C GLN A 227 18.65 -19.19 -3.19
N GLY A 228 17.77 -20.14 -2.87
CA GLY A 228 17.53 -20.62 -1.50
C GLY A 228 16.28 -20.06 -0.82
N GLY A 229 15.49 -19.26 -1.54
CA GLY A 229 14.19 -18.74 -1.07
C GLY A 229 14.26 -17.35 -0.45
N VAL A 230 13.09 -16.77 -0.24
CA VAL A 230 12.95 -15.42 0.34
C VAL A 230 13.32 -15.42 1.82
N SER A 231 12.94 -16.46 2.57
CA SER A 231 13.26 -16.59 4.00
C SER A 231 14.77 -16.57 4.22
N GLN A 232 15.51 -17.43 3.51
CA GLN A 232 16.97 -17.49 3.63
C GLN A 232 17.62 -16.15 3.26
N PHE A 233 17.14 -15.50 2.18
CA PHE A 233 17.64 -14.19 1.78
C PHE A 233 17.42 -13.13 2.87
N ILE A 234 16.20 -13.02 3.41
CA ILE A 234 15.88 -12.04 4.44
C ILE A 234 16.62 -12.33 5.75
N GLN A 235 16.71 -13.58 6.19
CA GLN A 235 17.52 -13.97 7.35
C GLN A 235 18.97 -13.53 7.18
N THR A 236 19.56 -13.82 6.01
CA THR A 236 20.96 -13.49 5.72
C THR A 236 21.21 -11.98 5.63
N GLN A 237 20.33 -11.24 4.96
CA GLN A 237 20.48 -9.79 4.84
C GLN A 237 20.24 -9.10 6.18
N CYS A 238 19.23 -9.50 6.92
CA CYS A 238 18.71 -8.72 8.04
C CYS A 238 19.07 -9.27 9.42
N ASP A 239 19.80 -10.38 9.49
CA ASP A 239 20.17 -11.06 10.75
C ASP A 239 18.91 -11.30 11.61
N LEU A 240 17.83 -11.74 10.97
CA LEU A 240 16.57 -12.05 11.64
C LEU A 240 16.61 -13.47 12.18
N SER A 241 16.24 -13.63 13.46
CA SER A 241 16.13 -14.94 14.09
C SER A 241 15.07 -15.80 13.39
N SER A 242 15.40 -17.04 13.07
CA SER A 242 14.44 -18.01 12.53
C SER A 242 13.20 -18.17 13.42
N GLU A 243 13.36 -18.08 14.74
CA GLU A 243 12.25 -18.12 15.70
C GLU A 243 11.18 -17.05 15.42
N LEU A 244 11.59 -15.81 15.13
CA LEU A 244 10.66 -14.72 14.80
C LEU A 244 9.86 -15.02 13.53
N ILE A 245 10.50 -15.58 12.51
CA ILE A 245 9.84 -15.90 11.23
C ILE A 245 8.88 -17.07 11.42
N VAL A 246 9.26 -18.11 12.17
CA VAL A 246 8.39 -19.24 12.52
C VAL A 246 7.15 -18.75 13.29
N GLN A 247 7.34 -17.93 14.33
CA GLN A 247 6.22 -17.37 15.09
C GLN A 247 5.31 -16.48 14.24
N ALA A 248 5.87 -15.73 13.29
CA ALA A 248 5.08 -14.93 12.37
C ALA A 248 4.30 -15.83 11.40
N ALA A 249 4.92 -16.90 10.91
CA ALA A 249 4.30 -17.85 10.00
C ALA A 249 3.13 -18.57 10.68
N ASP A 250 3.29 -19.00 11.93
CA ASP A 250 2.23 -19.62 12.74
C ASP A 250 1.04 -18.68 13.02
N ASN A 251 1.26 -17.36 13.00
CA ASN A 251 0.17 -16.39 13.16
C ASN A 251 -0.48 -15.99 11.84
N PHE A 252 0.25 -16.05 10.71
CA PHE A 252 -0.25 -15.63 9.40
C PHE A 252 -0.86 -16.78 8.59
N ILE A 253 -0.43 -18.02 8.80
CA ILE A 253 -0.92 -19.22 8.10
C ILE A 253 -1.74 -20.07 9.07
N LYS A 254 -2.92 -20.51 8.61
CA LYS A 254 -3.92 -21.28 9.37
C LYS A 254 -3.55 -22.75 9.52
#